data_AF-A0A2J8JFC9-F1
#
_entry.id   AF-A0A2J8JFC9-F1
#
_cell.length_a   1.000
_cell.length_b   1.000
_cell.length_c   1.000
_cell.angle_alpha   90.00
_cell.angle_beta   90.00
_cell.angle_gamma   90.00
#
_symmetry.space_group_name_H-M   'P 1'
#
loop_
_entity.id
_entity.type
_entity.pdbx_description
1 polymer ?
#
loop_
_entity_poly.entity_id
_entity_poly.type
_entity_poly.pdbx_seq_one_letter_code
_entity_poly.pdbx_strand_id
1 'polypeptide(L)'
;MYLQVETRTSSRLHLKRAPGIRSWSLLVGILSIGLAAAYYSGDSLGWKLFYVTGCLFVAVQNLEDWEEAIFDKSTGKVVLKTFSLYKKLLTLFRAGHDQVVVLLHDVRDVSVEEEKVRYFGKGYMVVLRLATGFSHPLTQSAVMGHRR
;
A
#
# COMPACT_ATOMS: atom_id res chain seq x y z
N MET A 1 -10.84 -2.00 0.08
CA MET A 1 -10.80 -2.45 -1.33
C MET A 1 -9.71 -3.50 -1.38
N TYR A 2 -10.03 -4.73 -1.78
CA TYR A 2 -9.06 -5.83 -1.84
C TYR A 2 -8.18 -5.69 -3.12
N LEU A 3 -7.14 -6.52 -3.27
CA LEU A 3 -6.32 -6.61 -4.48
C LEU A 3 -7.22 -6.79 -5.72
N GLN A 4 -7.08 -5.90 -6.71
CA GLN A 4 -7.77 -5.99 -8.00
C GLN A 4 -6.93 -6.79 -8.99
N VAL A 5 -7.60 -7.62 -9.80
CA VAL A 5 -6.96 -8.36 -10.88
C VAL A 5 -6.76 -7.40 -12.05
N GLU A 6 -5.51 -7.07 -12.35
CA GLU A 6 -5.17 -6.20 -13.49
C GLU A 6 -5.00 -7.02 -14.77
N THR A 7 -4.27 -8.14 -14.68
CA THR A 7 -4.12 -9.08 -15.81
C THR A 7 -4.25 -10.52 -15.33
N ARG A 8 -5.08 -11.31 -16.03
CA ARG A 8 -5.21 -12.74 -15.82
C ARG A 8 -5.00 -13.47 -17.15
N THR A 9 -3.91 -14.22 -17.22
CA THR A 9 -3.58 -15.12 -18.32
C THR A 9 -3.32 -16.51 -17.74
N SER A 10 -3.28 -17.55 -18.59
CA SER A 10 -2.95 -18.92 -18.16
C SER A 10 -1.60 -19.03 -17.44
N SER A 11 -0.64 -18.18 -17.82
CA SER A 11 0.73 -18.14 -17.30
C SER A 11 1.01 -17.00 -16.32
N ARG A 12 0.23 -15.92 -16.31
CA ARG A 12 0.51 -14.73 -15.49
C ARG A 12 -0.74 -14.21 -14.77
N LEU A 13 -0.61 -13.94 -13.47
CA LEU A 13 -1.62 -13.27 -12.67
C LEU A 13 -0.99 -12.01 -12.05
N HIS A 14 -1.52 -10.84 -12.39
CA HIS A 14 -1.10 -9.57 -11.82
C HIS A 14 -2.23 -9.02 -10.95
N LEU A 15 -1.95 -8.86 -9.68
CA LEU A 15 -2.84 -8.26 -8.70
C LEU A 15 -2.26 -6.91 -8.27
N LYS A 16 -3.11 -5.90 -8.19
CA LYS A 16 -2.72 -4.55 -7.80
C LYS A 16 -3.68 -3.99 -6.77
N ARG A 17 -3.14 -3.28 -5.79
CA ARG A 17 -3.87 -2.51 -4.80
C ARG A 17 -3.44 -1.06 -4.92
N ALA A 18 -4.40 -0.20 -5.24
CA ALA A 18 -4.25 1.23 -5.19
C ALA A 18 -4.81 1.77 -3.86
N PRO A 19 -4.33 2.93 -3.38
CA PRO A 19 -4.87 3.60 -2.21
C PRO A 19 -6.37 3.83 -2.38
N GLY A 20 -7.13 3.56 -1.33
CA GLY A 20 -8.57 3.75 -1.33
C GLY A 20 -8.99 5.22 -1.43
N ILE A 21 -10.23 5.47 -1.85
CA ILE A 21 -10.79 6.83 -1.95
C ILE A 21 -10.72 7.62 -0.64
N ARG A 22 -10.76 6.93 0.51
CA ARG A 22 -10.60 7.55 1.84
C ARG A 22 -9.20 8.15 2.02
N SER A 23 -8.17 7.43 1.60
CA SER A 23 -6.79 7.87 1.71
C SER A 23 -6.50 9.05 0.77
N TRP A 24 -7.02 9.00 -0.46
CA TRP A 24 -6.99 10.14 -1.38
C TRP A 24 -7.75 11.35 -0.85
N SER A 25 -8.92 11.15 -0.25
CA SER A 25 -9.71 12.22 0.37
C SER A 25 -8.97 12.88 1.53
N LEU A 26 -8.32 12.10 2.40
CA LEU A 26 -7.50 12.62 3.49
C LEU A 26 -6.32 13.45 2.97
N LEU A 27 -5.65 12.98 1.91
CA LEU A 27 -4.56 13.71 1.28
C LEU A 27 -5.03 15.09 0.78
N VAL A 28 -6.13 15.12 0.03
CA VAL A 28 -6.69 16.37 -0.50
C VAL A 28 -7.19 17.28 0.63
N GLY A 29 -7.84 16.72 1.65
CA GLY A 29 -8.35 17.46 2.80
C GLY A 29 -7.25 18.15 3.61
N ILE A 30 -6.19 17.41 3.97
CA ILE A 30 -5.05 17.96 4.72
C ILE A 30 -4.31 19.01 3.91
N LEU A 31 -4.10 18.76 2.60
CA LEU A 31 -3.48 19.75 1.72
C LEU A 31 -4.32 21.02 1.58
N SER A 32 -5.64 20.88 1.49
CA SER A 32 -6.55 22.04 1.39
C SER A 32 -6.46 22.91 2.65
N ILE A 33 -6.36 22.31 3.83
CA ILE A 33 -6.17 23.03 5.09
C ILE A 33 -4.83 23.76 5.11
N GLY A 34 -3.75 23.12 4.65
CA GLY A 34 -2.42 23.76 4.56
C GLY A 34 -2.38 24.95 3.60
N LEU A 35 -3.05 24.82 2.44
CA LEU A 35 -3.21 25.90 1.48
C LEU A 35 -4.06 27.05 2.02
N ALA A 36 -5.17 26.73 2.70
CA ALA A 36 -6.00 27.73 3.35
C ALA A 36 -5.22 28.48 4.44
N ALA A 37 -4.47 27.78 5.29
CA ALA A 37 -3.62 28.40 6.31
C ALA A 37 -2.54 29.30 5.70
N ALA A 38 -1.93 28.90 4.57
CA ALA A 38 -0.96 29.72 3.86
C ALA A 38 -1.59 30.94 3.15
N TYR A 39 -2.81 30.80 2.63
CA TYR A 39 -3.51 31.88 1.94
C TYR A 39 -4.08 32.93 2.90
N TYR A 40 -4.72 32.49 3.99
CA TYR A 40 -5.33 33.37 4.98
C TYR A 40 -4.35 33.90 6.03
N SER A 41 -3.17 33.30 6.22
CA SER A 41 -2.16 33.91 7.08
C SER A 41 -1.52 35.12 6.41
N GLY A 42 -1.43 36.21 7.17
CA GLY A 42 -0.65 37.40 6.80
C GLY A 42 0.86 37.24 7.03
N ASP A 43 1.32 36.01 7.29
CA ASP A 43 2.69 35.72 7.69
C ASP A 43 3.67 35.82 6.50
N SER A 44 4.97 35.86 6.83
CA SER A 44 6.04 35.84 5.84
C SER A 44 6.02 34.57 4.99
N LEU A 45 6.59 34.65 3.78
CA LEU A 45 6.69 33.53 2.83
C LEU A 45 7.26 32.26 3.48
N GLY A 46 8.18 32.38 4.44
CA GLY A 46 8.76 31.24 5.15
C GLY A 46 7.74 30.43 5.96
N TRP A 47 6.85 31.10 6.69
CA TRP A 47 5.79 30.43 7.46
C TRP A 47 4.75 29.77 6.55
N LYS A 48 4.42 30.42 5.43
CA LYS A 48 3.52 29.84 4.41
C LYS A 48 4.09 28.55 3.81
N LEU A 49 5.38 28.57 3.46
CA LEU A 49 6.10 27.38 2.99
C LEU A 49 6.13 26.28 4.06
N PHE A 50 6.32 26.65 5.33
CA PHE A 50 6.31 25.70 6.43
C PHE A 50 4.94 25.03 6.60
N TYR A 51 3.83 25.78 6.57
CA TYR A 51 2.48 25.22 6.66
C TYR A 51 2.17 24.27 5.50
N VAL A 52 2.46 24.67 4.27
CA VAL A 52 2.22 23.84 3.08
C VAL A 52 3.07 22.58 3.11
N THR A 53 4.36 22.70 3.44
CA THR A 53 5.29 21.56 3.48
C THR A 53 4.95 20.60 4.61
N GLY A 54 4.59 21.12 5.79
CA GLY A 54 4.14 20.32 6.92
C GLY A 54 2.84 19.56 6.62
N CYS A 55 1.84 20.24 6.05
CA CYS A 55 0.59 19.60 5.63
C CYS A 55 0.82 18.56 4.53
N LEU A 56 1.69 18.83 3.55
CA LEU A 56 2.06 17.86 2.53
C LEU A 56 2.72 16.62 3.15
N PHE A 57 3.63 16.80 4.11
CA PHE A 57 4.30 15.69 4.77
C PHE A 57 3.32 14.79 5.55
N VAL A 58 2.42 15.40 6.33
CA VAL A 58 1.37 14.68 7.07
C VAL A 58 0.39 13.98 6.12
N ALA A 59 0.01 14.64 5.03
CA ALA A 59 -0.87 14.08 4.01
C ALA A 59 -0.25 12.84 3.34
N VAL A 60 1.03 12.91 3.01
CA VAL A 60 1.77 11.80 2.38
C VAL A 60 1.99 10.65 3.37
N GLN A 61 2.22 10.92 4.66
CA GLN A 61 2.31 9.86 5.69
C GLN A 61 1.01 9.07 5.88
N ASN A 62 -0.14 9.71 5.66
CA ASN A 62 -1.46 9.07 5.79
C ASN A 62 -1.91 8.37 4.49
N LEU A 63 -1.10 8.44 3.44
CA LEU A 63 -1.41 7.82 2.17
C LEU A 63 -1.10 6.32 2.24
N GLU A 64 -2.08 5.49 1.90
CA GLU A 64 -1.92 4.04 1.87
C GLU A 64 -0.86 3.63 0.85
N ASP A 65 -0.10 2.58 1.17
CA ASP A 65 0.89 2.02 0.27
C ASP A 65 0.21 1.31 -0.93
N TRP A 66 0.86 1.39 -2.09
CA TRP A 66 0.53 0.59 -3.26
C TRP A 66 1.15 -0.80 -3.09
N GLU A 67 0.37 -1.84 -3.36
CA GLU A 67 0.83 -3.22 -3.30
C GLU A 67 0.60 -3.87 -4.67
N GLU A 68 1.62 -4.51 -5.23
CA GLU A 68 1.54 -5.26 -6.49
C GLU A 68 2.04 -6.69 -6.26
N ALA A 69 1.24 -7.69 -6.65
CA ALA A 69 1.60 -9.10 -6.59
C ALA A 69 1.55 -9.71 -7.99
N ILE A 70 2.69 -10.14 -8.51
CA ILE A 70 2.84 -10.71 -9.85
C ILE A 70 3.22 -12.17 -9.70
N PHE A 71 2.33 -13.06 -10.13
CA PHE A 71 2.59 -14.49 -10.26
C PHE A 71 2.89 -14.80 -11.71
N ASP A 72 4.04 -15.40 -11.97
CA ASP A 72 4.45 -15.75 -13.32
C ASP A 72 4.93 -17.21 -13.36
N LYS A 73 4.12 -18.05 -14.03
CA LYS A 73 4.41 -19.48 -14.23
C LYS A 73 5.52 -19.70 -15.25
N SER A 74 5.77 -18.75 -16.16
CA SER A 74 6.82 -18.88 -17.18
C SER A 74 8.22 -18.76 -16.56
N THR A 75 8.36 -17.85 -15.61
CA THR A 75 9.61 -17.65 -14.86
C THR A 75 9.66 -18.46 -13.55
N GLY A 76 8.54 -19.02 -13.12
CA GLY A 76 8.43 -19.78 -11.87
C GLY A 76 8.64 -18.88 -10.65
N LYS A 77 8.26 -17.61 -10.71
CA LYS A 77 8.48 -16.62 -9.65
C LYS A 77 7.21 -15.89 -9.29
N VAL A 78 7.07 -15.62 -8.00
CA VAL A 78 6.09 -14.72 -7.41
C VAL A 78 6.84 -13.49 -6.93
N VAL A 79 6.44 -12.33 -7.43
CA VAL A 79 7.05 -11.05 -7.11
C VAL A 79 6.03 -10.20 -6.37
N LEU A 80 6.32 -9.88 -5.13
CA LEU A 80 5.55 -8.96 -4.29
C LEU A 80 6.31 -7.64 -4.25
N LYS A 81 5.67 -6.58 -4.69
CA LYS A 81 6.21 -5.23 -4.65
C LYS A 81 5.33 -4.38 -3.75
N THR A 82 5.93 -3.77 -2.76
CA THR A 82 5.28 -2.74 -1.97
C THR A 82 5.91 -1.40 -2.29
N PHE A 83 5.06 -0.43 -2.60
CA PHE A 83 5.45 0.90 -2.99
C PHE A 83 4.78 1.93 -2.09
N SER A 84 5.60 2.69 -1.35
CA SER A 84 5.13 3.79 -0.49
C SER A 84 5.51 5.13 -1.10
N LEU A 85 4.53 5.99 -1.36
CA LEU A 85 4.82 7.36 -1.80
C LEU A 85 5.58 8.15 -0.73
N TYR A 86 5.31 7.88 0.56
CA TYR A 86 6.07 8.47 1.66
C TYR A 86 7.55 8.08 1.60
N LYS A 87 7.86 6.78 1.45
CA LYS A 87 9.25 6.34 1.29
C LYS A 87 9.88 6.95 0.04
N LYS A 88 9.15 7.06 -1.08
CA LYS A 88 9.67 7.67 -2.33
C LYS A 88 9.97 9.16 -2.16
N LEU A 89 9.11 9.90 -1.46
CA LEU A 89 9.30 11.32 -1.17
C LEU A 89 10.49 11.52 -0.22
N LEU A 90 10.55 10.77 0.87
CA LEU A 90 11.64 10.82 1.86
C LEU A 90 13.00 10.47 1.26
N THR A 91 13.02 9.51 0.33
CA THR A 91 14.27 9.04 -0.28
C THR A 91 14.62 9.81 -1.54
N LEU A 92 13.96 10.94 -1.84
CA LEU A 92 14.21 11.74 -3.05
C LEU A 92 14.22 10.87 -4.31
N PHE A 93 13.26 9.96 -4.44
CA PHE A 93 13.15 9.01 -5.56
C PHE A 93 14.32 8.01 -5.69
N ARG A 94 15.25 7.93 -4.73
CA ARG A 94 16.37 6.97 -4.76
C ARG A 94 16.03 5.60 -4.20
N ALA A 95 15.07 5.46 -3.28
CA ALA A 95 14.70 4.13 -2.79
C ALA A 95 13.85 3.38 -3.81
N GLY A 96 14.37 2.23 -4.22
CA GLY A 96 13.64 1.25 -5.01
C GLY A 96 12.43 0.70 -4.26
N HIS A 97 11.54 0.04 -5.01
CA HIS A 97 10.38 -0.65 -4.44
C HIS A 97 10.86 -1.80 -3.57
N ASP A 98 10.22 -2.01 -2.43
CA ASP A 98 10.51 -3.16 -1.58
C ASP A 98 9.99 -4.39 -2.34
N GLN A 99 10.90 -5.24 -2.81
CA GLN A 99 10.58 -6.33 -3.72
C GLN A 99 10.96 -7.66 -3.05
N VAL A 100 9.95 -8.46 -2.74
CA VAL A 100 10.11 -9.83 -2.27
C VAL A 100 9.87 -10.77 -3.44
N VAL A 101 10.86 -11.60 -3.75
CA VAL A 101 10.77 -12.60 -4.82
C VAL A 101 10.77 -13.98 -4.19
N VAL A 102 9.71 -14.73 -4.43
CA VAL A 102 9.51 -16.11 -3.97
C VAL A 102 9.44 -17.02 -5.19
N LEU A 103 9.97 -18.24 -5.13
CA LEU A 103 9.78 -19.19 -6.23
C LEU A 103 8.40 -19.85 -6.15
N LEU A 104 7.75 -20.02 -7.30
CA LEU A 104 6.42 -20.64 -7.41
C LEU A 104 6.41 -22.09 -6.95
N HIS A 105 7.53 -22.83 -7.11
CA HIS A 105 7.64 -24.22 -6.68
C HIS A 105 7.58 -24.37 -5.15
N ASP A 106 7.98 -23.32 -4.43
CA ASP A 106 7.90 -23.29 -2.97
C ASP A 106 6.49 -22.90 -2.50
N VAL A 107 5.63 -22.32 -3.34
CA VAL A 107 4.28 -21.94 -2.92
C VAL A 107 3.39 -23.18 -2.92
N ARG A 108 3.03 -23.66 -1.72
CA ARG A 108 2.18 -24.84 -1.54
C ARG A 108 0.70 -24.49 -1.49
N ASP A 109 0.36 -23.40 -0.82
CA ASP A 109 -1.03 -23.01 -0.59
C ASP A 109 -1.18 -21.50 -0.44
N VAL A 110 -2.38 -21.00 -0.73
CA VAL A 110 -2.79 -19.61 -0.54
C VAL A 110 -3.94 -19.59 0.46
N SER A 111 -3.64 -19.25 1.70
CA SER A 111 -4.63 -19.19 2.78
C SER A 111 -5.04 -17.76 3.06
N VAL A 112 -6.33 -17.52 3.32
CA VAL A 112 -6.81 -16.24 3.86
C VAL A 112 -6.77 -16.36 5.38
N GLU A 113 -5.89 -15.63 6.04
CA GLU A 113 -5.83 -15.57 7.51
C GLU A 113 -6.66 -14.39 8.02
N GLU A 114 -7.48 -14.67 9.04
CA GLU A 114 -8.29 -13.66 9.72
C GLU A 114 -7.45 -13.03 10.84
N GLU A 115 -7.07 -11.77 10.66
CA GLU A 115 -6.37 -11.00 11.68
C GLU A 115 -7.38 -10.23 12.52
N LYS A 116 -7.43 -10.48 13.83
CA LYS A 116 -8.27 -9.71 14.76
C LYS A 116 -7.66 -8.33 14.95
N VAL A 117 -8.22 -7.34 14.27
CA VAL A 117 -7.82 -5.94 14.42
C VAL A 117 -8.44 -5.41 15.70
N ARG A 118 -7.59 -5.01 16.65
CA ARG A 118 -7.92 -4.69 18.06
C ARG A 118 -9.09 -3.72 18.26
N TYR A 119 -9.42 -2.88 17.25
CA TYR A 119 -10.52 -1.90 17.30
C TYR A 119 -11.48 -1.91 16.10
N PHE A 120 -11.14 -2.60 15.00
CA PHE A 120 -11.91 -2.59 13.74
C PHE A 120 -12.41 -3.99 13.33
N GLY A 121 -12.57 -4.91 14.30
CA GLY A 121 -13.18 -6.21 14.05
C GLY A 121 -12.27 -7.19 13.30
N LYS A 122 -12.83 -7.93 12.35
CA LYS A 122 -12.15 -9.02 11.61
C LYS A 122 -11.51 -8.47 10.33
N GLY A 123 -10.18 -8.42 10.30
CA GLY A 123 -9.40 -8.19 9.10
C GLY A 123 -9.10 -9.50 8.39
N TYR A 124 -9.03 -9.49 7.07
CA TYR A 124 -8.62 -10.63 6.26
C TYR A 124 -7.35 -10.25 5.51
N MET A 125 -6.34 -11.12 5.60
CA MET A 125 -5.08 -10.99 4.90
C MET A 125 -4.82 -12.28 4.14
N VAL A 126 -4.37 -12.17 2.90
CA VAL A 126 -4.03 -13.38 2.14
C VAL A 126 -2.56 -13.66 2.32
N VAL A 127 -2.25 -14.90 2.64
CA VAL A 127 -0.94 -15.37 3.07
C VAL A 127 -0.52 -16.51 2.16
N LEU A 128 0.65 -16.39 1.57
CA LEU A 128 1.30 -17.48 0.87
C LEU A 128 1.93 -18.41 1.90
N ARG A 129 1.57 -19.70 1.85
CA ARG A 129 2.25 -20.74 2.62
C ARG A 129 3.28 -21.41 1.74
N LEU A 130 4.54 -21.31 2.17
CA LEU A 130 5.66 -21.93 1.49
C LEU A 130 5.86 -23.37 1.96
N ALA A 131 6.41 -24.22 1.10
CA ALA A 131 6.75 -25.61 1.36
C ALA A 131 7.79 -25.77 2.48
N THR A 132 8.58 -24.73 2.72
CA THR A 132 9.56 -24.59 3.80
C THR A 132 8.92 -24.33 5.18
N GLY A 133 7.59 -24.18 5.25
CA GLY A 133 6.85 -23.92 6.48
C GLY A 133 6.71 -22.44 6.84
N PHE A 134 7.32 -21.53 6.08
CA PHE A 134 7.14 -20.09 6.25
C PHE A 134 5.80 -19.61 5.67
N SER A 135 5.17 -18.66 6.36
CA SER A 135 4.00 -17.93 5.87
C SER A 135 4.41 -16.50 5.55
N HIS A 136 4.08 -16.03 4.35
CA HIS A 136 4.35 -14.65 3.95
C HIS A 136 3.08 -13.96 3.47
N PRO A 137 2.66 -12.85 4.11
CA PRO A 137 1.46 -12.13 3.69
C PRO A 137 1.67 -11.49 2.31
N LEU A 138 0.66 -11.62 1.44
CA LEU A 138 0.60 -10.95 0.14
C LEU A 138 0.37 -9.44 0.25
N THR A 139 -0.11 -8.98 1.40
CA THR A 139 -0.45 -7.58 1.68
C THR A 139 -0.01 -7.26 3.10
N GLN A 140 0.69 -6.16 3.34
CA GLN A 140 1.13 -5.75 4.69
C GLN A 140 -0.02 -5.19 5.54
N SER A 141 -1.15 -4.88 4.90
CA SER A 141 -2.31 -4.29 5.56
C SER A 141 -3.54 -5.19 5.44
N ALA A 142 -4.01 -5.73 6.57
CA ALA A 142 -5.25 -6.50 6.64
C ALA A 142 -6.46 -5.66 6.16
N VAL A 143 -7.30 -6.25 5.31
CA VAL A 143 -8.50 -5.58 4.81
C VAL A 143 -9.68 -5.95 5.69
N MET A 144 -10.37 -4.95 6.22
CA MET A 144 -11.60 -5.14 7.00
C MET A 144 -12.64 -5.85 6.14
N GLY A 145 -13.07 -7.04 6.54
CA GLY A 145 -14.00 -7.82 5.73
C GLY A 145 -15.40 -7.23 5.78
N HIS A 146 -15.98 -6.95 4.62
CA HIS A 146 -17.42 -6.77 4.53
C HIS A 146 -18.06 -8.16 4.56
N ARG A 147 -18.72 -8.49 5.67
CA ARG A 147 -19.75 -9.54 5.66
C ARG A 147 -20.81 -9.11 4.64
N ARG A 148 -20.92 -9.85 3.54
CA ARG A 148 -22.23 -10.07 2.94
C ARG A 148 -22.79 -11.33 3.57
#